data_AF-A0A914GDR1-F1
#
_entry.id   AF-A0A914GDR1-F1
#
_cell.length_a   1.000
_cell.length_b   1.000
_cell.length_c   1.000
_cell.angle_alpha   90.00
_cell.angle_beta   90.00
_cell.angle_gamma   90.00
#
_symmetry.space_group_name_H-M   'P 1'
#
loop_
_entity.id
_entity.type
_entity.pdbx_description
1 polymer ?
#
loop_
_entity_poly.entity_id
_entity_poly.type
_entity_poly.pdbx_seq_one_letter_code
_entity_poly.pdbx_strand_id
1 'polypeptide(L)'
;RKLWVIRHGERIDKVDPEWIKTAPRGAWDDPPMTEKGMQQAREAGKRLKDEKIDYIFSSPFIRCLKTASLVVGELKQNTEHKLFVEPGFVEDLSITQFPPGCLKAVEL
;
A
#
# COMPACT_ATOMS: atom_id res chain seq x y z
N ARG A 1 -8.56 -0.13 22.85
CA ARG A 1 -8.56 -0.11 21.37
C ARG A 1 -7.13 0.09 20.92
N LYS A 2 -6.63 -0.67 19.95
CA LYS A 2 -5.26 -0.53 19.41
C LYS A 2 -5.38 -0.05 17.96
N LEU A 3 -4.52 0.89 17.57
CA LEU A 3 -4.38 1.33 16.20
C LEU A 3 -2.96 1.00 15.75
N TRP A 4 -2.86 0.29 14.63
CA TRP A 4 -1.59 -0.02 13.97
C TRP A 4 -1.51 0.80 12.70
N VAL A 5 -0.43 1.54 12.53
CA VAL A 5 -0.15 2.29 11.30
C VAL A 5 1.12 1.71 10.69
N ILE A 6 1.02 1.26 9.44
CA ILE A 6 2.11 0.61 8.71
C ILE A 6 2.34 1.39 7.43
N ARG A 7 3.58 1.85 7.21
CA ARG A 7 3.98 2.40 5.92
C ARG A 7 4.15 1.26 4.90
N HIS A 8 3.83 1.52 3.64
CA HIS A 8 4.08 0.57 2.56
C HIS A 8 5.55 0.10 2.52
N GLY A 9 5.77 -1.09 1.95
CA GLY A 9 7.10 -1.64 1.74
C GLY A 9 7.94 -0.82 0.74
N GLU A 10 9.23 -1.13 0.66
CA GLU A 10 10.17 -0.53 -0.28
C GLU A 10 9.64 -0.52 -1.73
N ARG A 11 9.76 0.63 -2.40
CA ARG A 11 9.29 0.87 -3.77
C ARG A 11 10.42 0.70 -4.79
N ILE A 12 10.10 0.29 -6.02
CA ILE A 12 11.09 0.09 -7.07
C ILE A 12 11.83 1.38 -7.46
N ASP A 13 11.14 2.53 -7.51
CA ASP A 13 11.73 3.83 -7.89
C ASP A 13 12.79 4.35 -6.91
N LYS A 14 12.80 3.81 -5.68
CA LYS A 14 13.83 4.13 -4.67
C LYS A 14 15.08 3.27 -4.77
N VAL A 15 14.96 2.10 -5.39
CA VAL A 15 16.08 1.17 -5.61
C VAL A 15 16.70 1.39 -6.97
N ASP A 16 15.85 1.58 -7.98
CA ASP A 16 16.22 1.86 -9.35
C ASP A 16 15.61 3.21 -9.76
N PRO A 17 16.36 4.32 -9.60
CA PRO A 17 15.92 5.65 -10.05
C PRO A 17 15.65 5.73 -11.55
N GLU A 18 16.28 4.85 -12.35
CA GLU A 18 16.11 4.79 -13.79
C GLU A 18 14.82 4.08 -14.20
N TRP A 19 14.18 3.34 -13.28
CA TRP A 19 12.90 2.68 -13.49
C TRP A 19 11.83 3.66 -14.00
N ILE A 20 11.83 4.90 -13.52
CA ILE A 20 10.87 5.93 -13.96
C ILE A 20 10.91 6.12 -15.48
N LYS A 21 12.07 5.95 -16.12
CA LYS A 21 12.26 6.11 -17.58
C LYS A 21 11.66 4.95 -18.37
N THR A 22 11.55 3.77 -17.76
CA THR A 22 11.00 2.56 -18.37
C THR A 22 9.62 2.19 -17.83
N ALA A 23 9.09 2.99 -16.89
CA ALA A 23 7.82 2.78 -16.25
C ALA A 23 6.68 2.78 -17.29
N PRO A 24 5.75 1.81 -17.21
CA PRO A 24 4.53 1.85 -18.00
C PRO A 24 3.81 3.20 -17.83
N ARG A 25 3.13 3.66 -18.88
CA ARG A 25 2.41 4.95 -18.84
C ARG A 25 1.46 4.98 -17.64
N GLY A 26 1.63 5.98 -16.77
CA GLY A 26 0.85 6.16 -15.53
C GLY A 26 1.40 5.45 -14.28
N ALA A 27 2.37 4.54 -14.42
CA ALA A 27 2.95 3.82 -13.27
C ALA A 27 4.04 4.63 -12.53
N TRP A 28 4.54 5.71 -13.13
CA TRP A 28 5.57 6.56 -12.52
C TRP A 28 5.10 7.22 -11.20
N ASP A 29 3.79 7.42 -11.04
CA ASP A 29 3.18 8.01 -9.84
C ASP A 29 2.68 6.94 -8.84
N ASP A 30 2.55 5.69 -9.29
CA ASP A 30 2.24 4.54 -8.44
C ASP A 30 3.21 3.36 -8.68
N PRO A 31 4.49 3.53 -8.30
CA PRO A 31 5.48 2.48 -8.49
C PRO A 31 5.16 1.25 -7.62
N PRO A 32 5.36 0.03 -8.16
CA PRO A 32 5.20 -1.19 -7.41
C PRO A 32 6.27 -1.34 -6.32
N MET A 33 6.02 -2.26 -5.38
CA MET A 33 7.01 -2.63 -4.37
C MET A 33 8.07 -3.60 -4.90
N THR A 34 9.26 -3.58 -4.30
CA THR A 34 10.33 -4.54 -4.58
C THR A 34 10.09 -5.87 -3.87
N GLU A 35 10.87 -6.90 -4.20
CA GLU A 35 10.87 -8.17 -3.45
C GLU A 35 11.19 -7.97 -1.97
N LYS A 36 12.15 -7.10 -1.69
CA LYS A 36 12.48 -6.67 -0.32
C LYS A 36 11.30 -5.98 0.35
N GLY A 37 10.58 -5.11 -0.38
CA GLY A 37 9.34 -4.49 0.10
C GLY A 37 8.26 -5.53 0.45
N MET A 38 8.12 -6.59 -0.36
CA MET A 38 7.23 -7.70 -0.05
C MET A 38 7.67 -8.46 1.21
N GLN A 39 8.97 -8.69 1.39
CA GLN A 39 9.49 -9.34 2.59
C GLN A 39 9.23 -8.51 3.85
N GLN A 40 9.47 -7.20 3.80
CA GLN A 40 9.16 -6.28 4.91
C GLN A 40 7.69 -6.35 5.33
N ALA A 41 6.76 -6.41 4.37
CA ALA A 41 5.34 -6.54 4.66
C ALA A 41 5.01 -7.87 5.36
N ARG A 42 5.60 -8.99 4.93
CA ARG A 42 5.42 -10.29 5.61
C ARG A 42 6.00 -10.28 7.01
N GLU A 43 7.16 -9.66 7.23
CA GLU A 43 7.77 -9.54 8.56
C GLU A 43 6.90 -8.72 9.52
N ALA A 44 6.29 -7.63 9.03
CA ALA A 44 5.31 -6.86 9.78
C ALA A 44 4.08 -7.71 10.13
N GLY A 45 3.56 -8.49 9.18
CA GLY A 45 2.46 -9.43 9.42
C GLY A 45 2.80 -10.49 10.48
N LYS A 46 3.97 -11.11 10.39
CA LYS A 46 4.47 -12.08 11.38
C LYS A 46 4.58 -11.48 12.78
N ARG A 47 4.95 -10.20 12.89
CA ARG A 47 4.98 -9.50 14.18
C ARG A 47 3.57 -9.29 14.75
N LEU A 48 2.57 -9.10 13.90
CA LEU A 48 1.17 -8.89 14.27
C LEU A 48 0.34 -10.18 14.33
N LYS A 49 0.94 -11.35 14.09
CA LYS A 49 0.24 -12.63 13.92
C LYS A 49 -0.73 -13.00 15.05
N ASP A 50 -0.42 -12.58 16.28
CA ASP A 50 -1.17 -12.88 17.50
C ASP A 50 -2.07 -11.70 17.95
N GLU A 51 -2.00 -10.56 17.26
CA GLU A 51 -2.86 -9.40 17.54
C GLU A 51 -4.23 -9.59 16.91
N LYS A 52 -5.29 -9.24 17.64
CA LYS A 52 -6.66 -9.24 17.09
C LYS A 52 -6.84 -8.04 16.17
N ILE A 53 -7.17 -8.29 14.90
CA ILE A 53 -7.33 -7.24 13.87
C ILE A 53 -8.77 -7.28 13.37
N ASP A 54 -9.60 -6.36 13.85
CA ASP A 54 -11.02 -6.32 13.47
C ASP A 54 -11.26 -5.62 12.11
N TYR A 55 -10.42 -4.63 11.77
CA TYR A 55 -10.57 -3.83 10.55
C TYR A 55 -9.22 -3.52 9.92
N ILE A 56 -9.15 -3.57 8.58
CA ILE A 56 -7.99 -3.14 7.81
C ILE A 56 -8.41 -2.08 6.81
N PHE A 57 -7.69 -0.96 6.84
CA PHE A 57 -7.83 0.11 5.86
C PHE A 57 -6.52 0.29 5.10
N SER A 58 -6.60 0.72 3.84
CA SER A 58 -5.43 1.04 3.04
C SER A 58 -5.67 2.25 2.16
N SER A 59 -4.60 3.00 1.94
CA SER A 59 -4.47 3.92 0.82
C SER A 59 -4.69 3.19 -0.51
N PRO A 60 -5.23 3.86 -1.55
CA PRO A 60 -5.52 3.25 -2.85
C PRO A 60 -4.29 2.88 -3.69
N PHE A 61 -3.09 3.34 -3.34
CA PHE A 61 -1.86 3.00 -4.08
C PHE A 61 -1.56 1.49 -4.04
N ILE A 62 -1.09 0.94 -5.16
CA ILE A 62 -0.84 -0.51 -5.30
C ILE A 62 0.16 -1.03 -4.27
N ARG A 63 1.18 -0.22 -3.96
CA ARG A 63 2.17 -0.51 -2.92
C ARG A 63 1.54 -0.67 -1.53
N CYS A 64 0.53 0.14 -1.20
CA CYS A 64 -0.17 0.06 0.08
C CYS A 64 -1.11 -1.16 0.12
N LEU A 65 -1.89 -1.37 -0.94
CA LEU A 65 -2.79 -2.52 -1.06
C LEU A 65 -2.02 -3.84 -0.97
N LYS A 66 -0.88 -3.94 -1.65
CA LYS A 66 -0.03 -5.13 -1.63
C LYS A 66 0.59 -5.34 -0.24
N THR A 67 1.02 -4.28 0.44
CA THR A 67 1.52 -4.38 1.82
C THR A 67 0.42 -4.90 2.75
N ALA A 68 -0.78 -4.32 2.69
CA ALA A 68 -1.91 -4.75 3.51
C ALA A 68 -2.27 -6.23 3.26
N SER A 69 -2.34 -6.65 2.00
CA SER A 69 -2.61 -8.04 1.61
C SER A 69 -1.57 -9.01 2.20
N LEU A 70 -0.28 -8.67 2.13
CA LEU A 70 0.79 -9.51 2.67
C LEU A 70 0.80 -9.54 4.21
N VAL A 71 0.52 -8.42 4.87
CA VAL A 71 0.40 -8.36 6.33
C VAL A 71 -0.75 -9.25 6.82
N VAL A 72 -1.92 -9.15 6.18
CA VAL A 72 -3.12 -9.93 6.53
C VAL A 72 -2.89 -11.42 6.30
N GLY A 73 -2.16 -11.80 5.24
CA GLY A 73 -1.85 -13.20 4.94
C GLY A 73 -1.00 -13.92 5.99
N GLU A 74 -0.34 -13.18 6.89
CA GLU A 74 0.48 -13.76 7.98
C GLU A 74 -0.27 -13.79 9.32
N LEU A 75 -1.49 -13.27 9.39
CA LEU A 75 -2.31 -13.30 10.61
C LEU A 75 -2.87 -14.71 10.84
N LYS A 76 -2.91 -15.16 12.10
CA LYS A 76 -3.51 -16.45 12.46
C LYS A 76 -5.02 -16.50 12.29
N GLN A 77 -5.66 -15.34 12.19
CA GLN A 77 -7.10 -15.21 12.04
C GLN A 77 -7.49 -15.64 10.62
N ASN A 78 -8.06 -16.84 10.52
CA ASN A 78 -8.43 -17.52 9.28
C ASN A 78 -9.75 -16.95 8.72
N THR A 79 -9.82 -15.63 8.57
CA THR A 79 -11.06 -14.92 8.20
C THR A 79 -10.85 -14.09 6.94
N GLU A 80 -11.90 -14.03 6.12
CA GLU A 80 -12.05 -13.12 4.98
C GLU A 80 -12.04 -11.67 5.45
N HIS A 81 -10.88 -11.16 5.85
CA HIS A 81 -10.74 -9.78 6.25
C HIS A 81 -11.04 -8.89 5.04
N LYS A 82 -12.02 -8.00 5.21
CA LYS A 82 -12.29 -6.96 4.21
C LYS A 82 -11.21 -5.91 4.30
N LEU A 83 -10.62 -5.59 3.15
CA LEU A 83 -9.72 -4.45 2.99
C LEU A 83 -10.55 -3.25 2.53
N PHE A 84 -10.66 -2.24 3.39
CA PHE A 84 -11.34 -0.99 3.06
C PHE A 84 -10.35 -0.03 2.41
N VAL A 85 -10.55 0.26 1.13
CA VAL A 85 -9.72 1.23 0.41
C VAL A 85 -10.28 2.62 0.66
N GLU A 86 -9.46 3.49 1.26
CA GLU A 86 -9.86 4.83 1.68
C GLU A 86 -9.03 5.89 0.91
N PRO A 87 -9.63 6.57 -0.09
CA PRO A 87 -8.97 7.64 -0.83
C PRO A 87 -8.47 8.80 0.06
N GLY A 88 -9.05 9.02 1.24
CA GLY A 88 -8.55 9.99 2.22
C GLY A 88 -7.15 9.68 2.76
N PHE A 89 -6.62 8.48 2.54
CA PHE A 89 -5.27 8.06 2.95
C PHE A 89 -4.23 8.13 1.83
N VAL A 90 -4.49 8.88 0.76
CA VAL A 90 -3.46 9.21 -0.24
C VAL A 90 -2.32 10.01 0.38
N GLU A 91 -1.19 10.05 -0.31
CA GLU A 91 -0.07 10.88 0.07
C GLU A 91 -0.32 12.35 -0.31
N ASP A 92 0.65 13.21 -0.04
CA ASP A 92 0.52 14.65 -0.31
C ASP A 92 0.25 14.92 -1.80
N LEU A 93 -0.84 15.62 -2.08
CA LEU A 93 -1.28 15.93 -3.45
C LEU A 93 -0.38 16.96 -4.15
N SER A 94 0.57 17.58 -3.44
CA SER A 94 1.61 18.41 -4.05
C SER A 94 2.72 17.60 -4.72
N ILE A 95 2.88 16.32 -4.35
CA ILE A 95 3.92 15.43 -4.89
C ILE A 95 3.38 14.34 -5.81
N THR A 96 2.08 14.05 -5.75
CA THR A 96 1.39 13.08 -6.61
C THR A 96 0.46 13.80 -7.57
N GLN A 97 0.60 13.57 -8.87
CA GLN A 97 -0.19 14.25 -9.89
C GLN A 97 -1.49 13.49 -10.22
N PHE A 98 -1.49 12.17 -10.09
CA PHE A 98 -2.60 11.27 -10.41
C PHE A 98 -2.79 10.20 -9.32
N PRO A 99 -3.18 10.60 -8.10
CA PRO A 99 -3.47 9.64 -7.03
C PRO A 99 -4.64 8.71 -7.44
N PRO A 100 -4.50 7.39 -7.25
CA PRO A 100 -5.60 6.47 -7.52
C PRO A 100 -6.76 6.77 -6.57
N GLY A 101 -7.99 6.71 -7.09
CA GLY A 101 -9.19 6.94 -6.28
C GLY A 101 -9.53 8.41 -6.02
N CYS A 102 -8.77 9.37 -6.56
CA CYS A 102 -9.17 10.79 -6.57
C CYS A 102 -9.31 11.28 -8.02
N LEU A 103 -10.52 11.71 -8.37
CA LEU A 103 -10.82 12.36 -9.65
C LEU A 103 -10.84 13.87 -9.45
N LYS A 104 -10.40 14.64 -10.45
CA LYS A 104 -10.58 16.08 -10.40
C LYS A 104 -12.05 16.38 -10.60
N ALA A 105 -12.65 17.15 -9.70
CA ALA A 105 -14.07 17.51 -9.77
C ALA A 105 -14.44 18.23 -11.09
N VAL A 106 -13.49 18.91 -11.72
CA VAL A 106 -13.67 19.60 -13.02
C VAL A 106 -13.61 18.66 -14.23
N GLU A 107 -13.20 17.40 -14.04
CA GLU A 107 -13.14 16.36 -15.07
C GLU A 107 -14.35 15.39 -14.98
N LEU A 108 -15.33 15.70 -14.12
CA LEU A 108 -16.60 14.97 -13.94
C LEU A 108 -17.74 15.72 -14.65
#